data_AF-A0A1L4CYR7-F1
#
_entry.id   AF-A0A1L4CYR7-F1
#
_cell.length_a   1.000
_cell.length_b   1.000
_cell.length_c   1.000
_cell.angle_alpha   90.00
_cell.angle_beta   90.00
_cell.angle_gamma   90.00
#
_symmetry.space_group_name_H-M   'P 1'
#
loop_
_entity.id
_entity.type
_entity.pdbx_description
1 polymer ?
#
loop_
_entity_poly.entity_id
_entity_poly.type
_entity_poly.pdbx_seq_one_letter_code
_entity_poly.pdbx_strand_id
1 'polypeptide(L)'
;MKYKLILFMLFALPNILLNISIYSLDKTYIICVDTKRNWYWLQDNNKKYVEVNGIWNKWDSIKENPRAVYNFKFSYFLINEEQNFISKTIQMCKRNFGREYFIVQPANYSISNWSLFAINTDLFIGGFVDVLKNVKTKNNGYNKHLYSQKSLYFLGNDKMTNFLNSNIVYDLIFKNFY
;
A
#
# COMPACT_ATOMS: atom_id res chain seq x y z
N MET A 1 -55.86 15.21 -18.40
CA MET A 1 -54.53 15.86 -18.37
C MET A 1 -53.78 15.74 -17.03
N LYS A 2 -54.45 15.83 -15.87
CA LYS A 2 -53.79 15.81 -14.54
C LYS A 2 -53.03 14.50 -14.22
N TYR A 3 -53.54 13.35 -14.65
CA TYR A 3 -52.94 12.03 -14.41
C TYR A 3 -51.66 11.75 -15.23
N LYS A 4 -51.49 12.38 -16.40
CA LYS A 4 -50.26 12.25 -17.20
C LYS A 4 -49.06 12.92 -16.52
N LEU A 5 -49.28 14.00 -15.77
CA LEU A 5 -48.23 14.72 -15.04
C LEU A 5 -47.77 13.94 -13.80
N ILE A 6 -48.69 13.25 -13.12
CA ILE A 6 -48.41 12.42 -11.94
C ILE A 6 -47.58 11.18 -12.35
N LEU A 7 -47.90 10.55 -13.48
CA LEU A 7 -47.15 9.39 -13.99
C LEU A 7 -45.70 9.75 -14.35
N PHE A 8 -45.49 10.94 -14.91
CA PHE A 8 -44.15 11.44 -15.26
C PHE A 8 -43.30 11.73 -14.02
N MET A 9 -43.88 12.32 -12.96
CA MET A 9 -43.20 12.52 -11.67
C MET A 9 -42.81 11.18 -11.00
N LEU A 10 -43.69 10.17 -11.07
CA LEU A 10 -43.41 8.83 -10.52
C LEU A 10 -42.27 8.10 -11.24
N PHE A 11 -42.07 8.35 -12.54
CA PHE A 11 -40.96 7.76 -13.31
C PHE A 11 -39.67 8.58 -13.25
N ALA A 12 -39.72 9.88 -13.00
CA ALA A 12 -38.54 10.74 -12.96
C ALA A 12 -37.83 10.76 -11.60
N LEU A 13 -38.57 10.65 -10.49
CA LEU A 13 -38.00 10.70 -9.13
C LEU A 13 -37.02 9.56 -8.76
N PRO A 14 -37.19 8.30 -9.20
CA PRO A 14 -36.32 7.19 -8.78
C PRO A 14 -34.88 7.31 -9.29
N ASN A 15 -34.66 8.00 -10.42
CA ASN A 15 -33.34 8.15 -11.03
C ASN A 15 -32.42 9.12 -10.26
N ILE A 16 -32.97 9.96 -9.38
CA ILE A 16 -32.20 10.97 -8.64
C ILE A 16 -31.68 10.40 -7.30
N LEU A 17 -32.28 9.33 -6.78
CA LEU A 17 -31.97 8.79 -5.44
C LEU A 17 -30.96 7.63 -5.42
N LEU A 18 -30.43 7.20 -6.58
CA LEU A 18 -29.54 6.03 -6.68
C LEU A 18 -28.06 6.36 -6.90
N ASN A 19 -27.60 7.57 -6.60
CA ASN A 19 -26.17 7.89 -6.57
C ASN A 19 -25.51 7.52 -5.24
N ILE A 20 -25.78 6.32 -4.73
CA ILE A 20 -25.01 5.78 -3.61
C ILE A 20 -23.73 5.20 -4.23
N SER A 21 -22.61 5.90 -4.05
CA SER A 21 -21.30 5.34 -4.34
C SER A 21 -21.05 4.24 -3.31
N ILE A 22 -21.34 3.00 -3.69
CA ILE A 22 -20.96 1.83 -2.90
C ILE A 22 -19.44 1.71 -3.07
N TYR A 23 -18.69 2.31 -2.15
CA TYR A 23 -17.27 2.03 -2.02
C TYR A 23 -17.14 0.61 -1.47
N SER A 24 -17.01 -0.36 -2.37
CA SER A 24 -16.56 -1.70 -1.96
C SER A 24 -15.13 -1.57 -1.47
N LEU A 25 -14.86 -2.08 -0.27
CA LEU A 25 -13.48 -2.31 0.15
C LEU A 25 -12.85 -3.32 -0.80
N ASP A 26 -11.61 -3.05 -1.19
CA ASP A 26 -10.77 -4.00 -1.89
C ASP A 26 -10.34 -5.11 -0.93
N LYS A 27 -9.90 -6.23 -1.50
CA LYS A 27 -9.24 -7.31 -0.77
C LYS A 27 -7.85 -7.54 -1.31
N THR A 28 -6.95 -7.93 -0.42
CA THR A 28 -5.61 -8.41 -0.77
C THR A 28 -5.21 -9.58 0.11
N TYR A 29 -4.24 -10.36 -0.32
CA TYR A 29 -3.68 -11.45 0.46
C TYR A 29 -2.42 -10.98 1.19
N ILE A 30 -2.01 -11.77 2.19
CA ILE A 30 -0.87 -11.45 3.03
C ILE A 30 0.30 -12.38 2.67
N ILE A 31 1.46 -11.79 2.43
CA ILE A 31 2.74 -12.49 2.38
C ILE A 31 3.56 -12.22 3.63
N CYS A 32 4.25 -13.26 4.09
CA CYS A 32 5.23 -13.21 5.16
C CYS A 32 6.62 -13.23 4.55
N VAL A 33 7.47 -12.29 4.94
CA VAL A 33 8.77 -12.04 4.29
C VAL A 33 9.87 -12.06 5.34
N ASP A 34 11.03 -12.61 4.97
CA ASP A 34 12.25 -12.53 5.78
C ASP A 34 13.13 -11.32 5.36
N THR A 35 14.22 -11.09 6.08
CA THR A 35 15.17 -10.01 5.75
C THR A 35 15.94 -10.22 4.44
N LYS A 36 15.92 -11.44 3.89
CA LYS A 36 16.55 -11.82 2.62
C LYS A 36 15.57 -11.75 1.44
N ARG A 37 14.32 -11.32 1.66
CA ARG A 37 13.23 -11.25 0.68
C ARG A 37 12.73 -12.61 0.19
N ASN A 38 13.00 -13.69 0.92
CA ASN A 38 12.24 -14.92 0.77
C ASN A 38 10.84 -14.66 1.31
N TRP A 39 9.82 -15.19 0.63
CA TRP A 39 8.44 -14.94 1.01
C TRP A 39 7.56 -16.18 0.87
N TYR A 40 6.51 -16.20 1.67
CA TYR A 40 5.46 -17.21 1.63
C TYR A 40 4.09 -16.58 1.78
N TRP A 41 3.10 -17.14 1.11
CA TRP A 41 1.70 -16.76 1.30
C TRP A 41 1.22 -17.24 2.67
N LEU A 42 0.65 -16.32 3.46
CA LEU A 42 0.10 -16.69 4.76
C LEU A 42 -1.18 -17.50 4.58
N GLN A 43 -1.23 -18.67 5.22
CA GLN A 43 -2.41 -19.52 5.27
C GLN A 43 -2.89 -19.71 6.72
N ASP A 44 -4.20 -19.84 6.88
CA ASP A 44 -4.83 -20.20 8.15
C ASP A 44 -4.68 -21.71 8.46
N ASN A 45 -5.23 -22.15 9.58
CA ASN A 45 -5.18 -23.55 10.00
C ASN A 45 -5.91 -24.50 9.02
N ASN A 46 -6.81 -23.97 8.18
CA ASN A 46 -7.56 -24.71 7.17
C ASN A 46 -6.88 -24.68 5.80
N LYS A 47 -5.63 -24.20 5.71
CA LYS A 47 -4.86 -24.01 4.47
C LYS A 47 -5.51 -23.00 3.49
N LYS A 48 -6.38 -22.12 3.98
CA LYS A 48 -6.93 -21.02 3.18
C LYS A 48 -6.02 -19.82 3.29
N TYR A 49 -5.82 -19.10 2.18
CA TYR A 49 -5.05 -17.87 2.19
C TYR A 49 -5.73 -16.81 3.05
N VAL A 50 -4.94 -16.12 3.86
CA VAL A 50 -5.45 -15.03 4.70
C VAL A 50 -5.62 -13.79 3.83
N GLU A 51 -6.85 -13.29 3.80
CA GLU A 51 -7.25 -12.05 3.12
C GLU A 51 -7.44 -10.92 4.12
N VAL A 52 -7.22 -9.69 3.68
CA VAL A 52 -7.48 -8.47 4.45
C VAL A 52 -8.22 -7.45 3.60
N ASN A 53 -9.22 -6.79 4.21
CA ASN A 53 -9.98 -5.75 3.54
C ASN A 53 -9.27 -4.39 3.67
N GLY A 54 -9.40 -3.56 2.64
CA GLY A 54 -8.75 -2.26 2.63
C GLY A 54 -8.89 -1.54 1.30
N ILE A 55 -7.97 -0.63 1.02
CA ILE A 55 -7.96 0.16 -0.22
C ILE A 55 -6.53 0.30 -0.72
N TRP A 56 -6.32 0.01 -2.00
CA TRP A 56 -5.04 0.30 -2.65
C TRP A 56 -4.88 1.79 -2.92
N ASN A 57 -3.78 2.36 -2.45
CA ASN A 57 -3.42 3.76 -2.67
C ASN A 57 -2.01 3.91 -3.22
N LYS A 58 -1.71 5.12 -3.68
CA LYS A 58 -0.39 5.50 -4.18
C LYS A 58 0.12 6.70 -3.41
N TRP A 59 1.27 6.54 -2.78
CA TRP A 59 1.98 7.64 -2.15
C TRP A 59 2.82 8.36 -3.21
N ASP A 60 2.86 9.69 -3.15
CA ASP A 60 3.48 10.55 -4.16
C ASP A 60 4.27 11.69 -3.51
N SER A 61 5.60 11.58 -3.54
CA SER A 61 6.52 12.54 -2.91
C SER A 61 6.26 14.00 -3.28
N ILE A 62 5.86 14.28 -4.52
CA ILE A 62 5.59 15.66 -4.95
C ILE A 62 4.33 16.22 -4.30
N LYS A 63 3.31 15.37 -4.10
CA LYS A 63 2.06 15.81 -3.46
C LYS A 63 2.29 16.14 -1.99
N GLU A 64 3.07 15.30 -1.30
CA GLU A 64 3.40 15.49 0.11
C GLU A 64 4.39 16.64 0.34
N ASN A 65 5.36 16.79 -0.55
CA ASN A 65 6.34 17.87 -0.49
C ASN A 65 6.62 18.40 -1.90
N PRO A 66 5.95 19.49 -2.32
CA PRO A 66 6.17 20.11 -3.63
C PRO A 66 7.60 20.59 -3.86
N ARG A 67 8.41 20.74 -2.80
CA ARG A 67 9.82 21.13 -2.86
C ARG A 67 10.76 19.92 -2.88
N ALA A 68 10.25 18.70 -2.91
CA ALA A 68 11.07 17.50 -2.97
C ALA A 68 11.92 17.50 -4.24
N VAL A 69 13.24 17.34 -4.06
CA VAL A 69 14.21 17.30 -5.17
C VAL A 69 13.99 16.07 -6.06
N TYR A 70 13.45 14.98 -5.49
CA TYR A 70 13.23 13.72 -6.18
C TYR A 70 11.75 13.39 -6.28
N ASN A 71 11.33 12.99 -7.48
CA ASN A 71 9.98 12.49 -7.76
C ASN A 71 9.96 10.97 -7.72
N PHE A 72 9.36 10.43 -6.66
CA PHE A 72 9.09 9.02 -6.54
C PHE A 72 7.70 8.73 -5.99
N LYS A 73 7.18 7.56 -6.36
CA LYS A 73 5.85 7.06 -5.99
C LYS A 73 5.92 5.59 -5.65
N PHE A 74 5.08 5.14 -4.72
CA PHE A 74 4.94 3.73 -4.41
C PHE A 74 3.49 3.37 -4.08
N SER A 75 3.14 2.09 -4.20
CA SER A 75 1.83 1.59 -3.84
C SER A 75 1.81 1.10 -2.40
N TYR A 76 0.68 1.29 -1.73
CA TYR A 76 0.44 0.76 -0.40
C TYR A 76 -1.02 0.33 -0.25
N PHE A 77 -1.28 -0.57 0.70
CA PHE A 77 -2.61 -1.05 1.02
C PHE A 77 -3.04 -0.51 2.38
N LEU A 78 -4.01 0.39 2.38
CA LEU A 78 -4.61 0.94 3.59
C LEU A 78 -5.57 -0.09 4.18
N ILE A 79 -5.19 -0.72 5.29
CA ILE A 79 -5.99 -1.77 5.94
C ILE A 79 -7.17 -1.16 6.68
N ASN A 80 -8.32 -1.82 6.63
CA ASN A 80 -9.50 -1.48 7.41
C ASN A 80 -9.74 -2.55 8.49
N GLU A 81 -8.81 -2.67 9.43
CA GLU A 81 -8.78 -3.72 10.45
C GLU A 81 -8.49 -3.14 11.85
N GLU A 82 -8.69 -3.95 12.88
CA GLU A 82 -8.36 -3.58 14.26
C GLU A 82 -6.87 -3.27 14.45
N GLN A 83 -6.54 -2.41 15.42
CA GLN A 83 -5.16 -2.02 15.75
C GLN A 83 -4.23 -3.22 16.04
N ASN A 84 -4.77 -4.32 16.56
CA ASN A 84 -4.01 -5.53 16.90
C ASN A 84 -3.75 -6.48 15.71
N PHE A 85 -4.39 -6.23 14.55
CA PHE A 85 -4.39 -7.13 13.40
C PHE A 85 -2.98 -7.49 12.97
N ILE A 86 -2.12 -6.49 12.85
CA ILE A 86 -0.75 -6.63 12.36
C ILE A 86 0.11 -7.45 13.31
N SER A 87 -0.03 -7.22 14.61
CA SER A 87 0.68 -8.01 15.62
C SER A 87 0.27 -9.48 15.53
N LYS A 88 -1.04 -9.77 15.43
CA LYS A 88 -1.56 -11.14 15.25
C LYS A 88 -1.01 -11.78 13.97
N THR A 89 -1.04 -11.07 12.85
CA THR A 89 -0.53 -11.54 11.55
C THR A 89 0.96 -11.83 11.60
N ILE A 90 1.77 -10.98 12.24
CA ILE A 90 3.20 -11.23 12.45
C ILE A 90 3.41 -12.51 13.26
N GLN A 91 2.62 -12.75 14.31
CA GLN A 91 2.73 -13.99 15.09
C GLN A 91 2.34 -15.21 14.26
N MET A 92 1.33 -15.11 13.38
CA MET A 92 0.98 -16.17 12.45
C MET A 92 2.11 -16.47 11.48
N CYS A 93 2.75 -15.45 10.90
CA CYS A 93 3.90 -15.62 10.02
C CYS A 93 5.06 -16.32 10.74
N LYS A 94 5.40 -15.86 11.96
CA LYS A 94 6.47 -16.44 12.77
C LYS A 94 6.20 -17.91 13.11
N ARG A 95 4.95 -18.24 13.43
CA ARG A 95 4.53 -19.59 13.77
C ARG A 95 4.57 -20.53 12.55
N ASN A 96 4.18 -20.04 11.37
CA ASN A 96 4.04 -20.87 10.18
C ASN A 96 5.36 -21.08 9.43
N PHE A 97 6.24 -20.07 9.41
CA PHE A 97 7.42 -20.06 8.53
C PHE A 97 8.76 -19.90 9.27
N GLY A 98 8.75 -19.56 10.55
CA GLY A 98 9.97 -19.29 11.33
C GLY A 98 10.06 -17.85 11.83
N ARG A 99 10.87 -17.63 12.87
CA ARG A 99 10.98 -16.32 13.55
C ARG A 99 11.48 -15.19 12.64
N GLU A 100 12.20 -15.55 11.59
CA GLU A 100 12.75 -14.69 10.56
C GLU A 100 11.70 -14.12 9.61
N TYR A 101 10.53 -14.75 9.49
CA TYR A 101 9.40 -14.27 8.66
C TYR A 101 8.49 -13.36 9.48
N PHE A 102 8.97 -12.17 9.81
CA PHE A 102 8.25 -11.21 10.67
C PHE A 102 7.77 -9.95 9.93
N ILE A 103 8.03 -9.87 8.63
CA ILE A 103 7.63 -8.74 7.79
C ILE A 103 6.35 -9.15 7.06
N VAL A 104 5.27 -8.37 7.25
CA VAL A 104 3.96 -8.64 6.67
C VAL A 104 3.69 -7.66 5.55
N GLN A 105 3.31 -8.15 4.37
CA GLN A 105 3.05 -7.29 3.22
C GLN A 105 1.80 -7.72 2.43
N PRO A 106 1.07 -6.75 1.82
CA PRO A 106 -0.02 -7.04 0.90
C PRO A 106 0.52 -7.52 -0.45
N ALA A 107 -0.15 -8.52 -1.03
CA ALA A 107 0.06 -8.93 -2.41
C ALA A 107 -1.22 -9.55 -2.99
N ASN A 108 -1.49 -9.29 -4.27
CA ASN A 108 -2.62 -9.92 -4.96
C ASN A 108 -2.18 -11.18 -5.72
N TYR A 109 -0.91 -11.24 -6.15
CA TYR A 109 -0.33 -12.31 -6.97
C TYR A 109 1.15 -12.51 -6.64
N SER A 110 1.73 -13.63 -7.10
CA SER A 110 3.14 -13.98 -6.82
C SER A 110 4.16 -13.04 -7.46
N ILE A 111 3.74 -12.31 -8.49
CA ILE A 111 4.55 -11.31 -9.21
C ILE A 111 4.15 -9.87 -8.85
N SER A 112 3.36 -9.67 -7.80
CA SER A 112 3.00 -8.33 -7.34
C SER A 112 4.25 -7.55 -6.94
N ASN A 113 4.25 -6.25 -7.27
CA ASN A 113 5.26 -5.33 -6.76
C ASN A 113 5.20 -5.27 -5.23
N TRP A 114 6.36 -5.12 -4.62
CA TRP A 114 6.48 -4.94 -3.17
C TRP A 114 5.77 -3.67 -2.74
N SER A 115 4.81 -3.82 -1.84
CA SER A 115 3.96 -2.74 -1.35
C SER A 115 3.83 -2.83 0.17
N LEU A 116 3.57 -1.71 0.82
CA LEU A 116 3.46 -1.65 2.28
C LEU A 116 2.00 -1.76 2.71
N PHE A 117 1.75 -2.32 3.88
CA PHE A 117 0.51 -2.02 4.58
C PHE A 117 0.58 -0.61 5.17
N ALA A 118 -0.57 0.05 5.33
CA ALA A 118 -0.69 1.31 6.03
C ALA A 118 -1.89 1.28 6.98
N ILE A 119 -1.73 1.86 8.17
CA ILE A 119 -2.82 1.99 9.15
C ILE A 119 -3.63 3.27 8.85
N ASN A 120 -2.95 4.30 8.34
CA ASN A 120 -3.54 5.51 7.80
C ASN A 120 -2.62 6.06 6.68
N THR A 121 -2.96 7.18 6.08
CA THR A 121 -2.19 7.78 4.96
C THR A 121 -0.75 8.15 5.32
N ASP A 122 -0.45 8.32 6.61
CA ASP A 122 0.85 8.81 7.09
C ASP A 122 1.63 7.75 7.89
N LEU A 123 1.03 6.58 8.14
CA LEU A 123 1.59 5.53 8.98
C LEU A 123 1.64 4.20 8.23
N PHE A 124 2.82 3.91 7.72
CA PHE A 124 3.13 2.65 7.02
C PHE A 124 3.67 1.60 7.97
N ILE A 125 3.36 0.35 7.66
CA ILE A 125 3.91 -0.81 8.33
C ILE A 125 5.15 -1.20 7.59
N GLY A 126 6.18 -1.50 8.36
CA GLY A 126 7.50 -1.83 7.83
C GLY A 126 7.51 -2.97 6.80
N GLY A 127 8.36 -2.86 5.78
CA GLY A 127 8.52 -3.88 4.74
C GLY A 127 9.39 -3.42 3.58
N PHE A 128 9.40 -4.21 2.50
CA PHE A 128 10.05 -3.84 1.23
C PHE A 128 9.09 -3.03 0.36
N VAL A 129 9.63 -2.14 -0.49
CA VAL A 129 8.78 -1.33 -1.36
C VAL A 129 9.41 -1.15 -2.73
N ASP A 130 8.59 -1.31 -3.77
CA ASP A 130 8.97 -0.96 -5.12
C ASP A 130 8.56 0.47 -5.42
N VAL A 131 9.55 1.26 -5.83
CA VAL A 131 9.44 2.70 -6.02
C VAL A 131 9.54 3.01 -7.50
N LEU A 132 8.53 3.71 -8.01
CA LEU A 132 8.52 4.29 -9.34
C LEU A 132 9.18 5.67 -9.28
N LYS A 133 10.30 5.84 -9.97
CA LYS A 133 11.02 7.13 -10.05
C LYS A 133 11.06 7.62 -11.48
N ASN A 134 10.86 8.92 -11.65
CA ASN A 134 11.08 9.58 -12.93
C ASN A 134 12.52 10.12 -12.94
N VAL A 135 13.35 9.60 -13.85
CA VAL A 135 14.73 10.04 -14.00
C VAL A 135 14.84 10.93 -15.23
N LYS A 136 15.36 12.15 -15.06
CA LYS A 136 15.71 13.03 -16.18
C LYS A 136 16.93 12.45 -16.90
N THR A 137 16.79 12.15 -18.18
CA THR A 137 17.93 11.77 -19.02
C THR A 137 18.59 13.01 -19.61
N LYS A 138 19.87 12.92 -19.99
CA LYS A 138 20.64 14.03 -20.60
C LYS A 138 19.99 14.61 -21.86
N ASN A 139 19.12 13.85 -22.53
CA ASN A 139 18.43 14.28 -23.75
C ASN A 139 17.09 15.00 -23.48
N ASN A 140 16.87 15.55 -22.28
CA ASN A 140 15.60 16.16 -21.83
C ASN A 140 14.36 15.23 -21.83
N GLY A 141 14.52 13.93 -22.08
CA GLY A 141 13.46 12.93 -21.93
C GLY A 141 13.34 12.44 -20.49
N TYR A 142 12.12 12.17 -20.02
CA TYR A 142 11.87 11.50 -18.75
C TYR A 142 11.68 10.01 -18.99
N ASN A 143 12.54 9.18 -18.41
CA ASN A 143 12.34 7.74 -18.38
C ASN A 143 11.82 7.32 -17.00
N LYS A 144 10.77 6.50 -17.01
CA LYS A 144 10.19 5.94 -15.79
C LYS A 144 10.90 4.63 -15.47
N HIS A 145 11.55 4.57 -14.32
CA HIS A 145 12.24 3.37 -13.86
C HIS A 145 11.58 2.85 -12.57
N LEU A 146 11.35 1.54 -12.52
CA LEU A 146 10.92 0.84 -11.32
C LEU A 146 12.15 0.36 -10.57
N TYR A 147 12.31 0.81 -9.34
CA TYR A 147 13.40 0.42 -8.45
C TYR A 147 12.83 -0.37 -7.27
N SER A 148 13.28 -1.59 -7.10
CA SER A 148 12.92 -2.39 -5.93
C SER A 148 13.87 -2.09 -4.78
N GLN A 149 13.39 -1.46 -3.71
CA GLN A 149 14.23 -1.12 -2.57
C GLN A 149 14.40 -2.34 -1.66
N LYS A 150 15.66 -2.71 -1.43
CA LYS A 150 16.07 -3.84 -0.57
C LYS A 150 16.06 -3.51 0.93
N SER A 151 15.80 -2.25 1.30
CA SER A 151 15.89 -1.81 2.68
C SER A 151 14.59 -2.11 3.41
N LEU A 152 14.71 -2.68 4.61
CA LEU A 152 13.61 -2.97 5.49
C LEU A 152 13.27 -1.72 6.30
N TYR A 153 12.08 -1.19 6.11
CA TYR A 153 11.62 -0.02 6.85
C TYR A 153 10.89 -0.46 8.12
N PHE A 154 11.04 0.24 9.25
CA PHE A 154 10.18 0.09 10.43
C PHE A 154 9.84 1.49 10.95
N LEU A 155 8.58 1.74 11.27
CA LEU A 155 8.18 2.95 11.97
C LEU A 155 8.16 2.68 13.48
N GLY A 156 9.13 3.26 14.18
CA GLY A 156 9.09 3.48 15.62
C GLY A 156 8.57 4.89 15.91
N ASN A 157 7.37 4.96 16.48
CA ASN A 157 6.68 6.04 17.24
C ASN A 157 6.88 7.55 17.01
N ASP A 158 7.82 8.07 16.21
CA ASP A 158 7.98 9.51 16.06
C ASP A 158 7.96 9.92 14.58
N LYS A 159 6.78 10.44 14.17
CA LYS A 159 6.45 11.24 12.96
C LYS A 159 7.13 10.84 11.63
N MET A 160 6.33 10.78 10.56
CA MET A 160 6.74 10.57 9.16
C MET A 160 7.94 11.42 8.69
N THR A 161 8.18 12.58 9.31
CA THR A 161 9.40 13.39 9.11
C THR A 161 10.69 12.64 9.42
N ASN A 162 10.73 11.71 10.39
CA ASN A 162 11.92 10.92 10.71
C ASN A 162 12.17 9.78 9.72
N PHE A 163 11.15 9.30 9.02
CA PHE A 163 11.31 8.32 7.94
C PHE A 163 12.11 8.93 6.78
N LEU A 164 11.77 10.16 6.37
CA LEU A 164 12.49 10.89 5.30
C LEU A 164 13.75 11.63 5.80
N ASN A 165 13.79 12.07 7.07
CA ASN A 165 14.95 12.78 7.64
C ASN A 165 16.00 11.85 8.26
N SER A 166 15.76 10.55 8.38
CA SER A 166 16.86 9.67 8.78
C SER A 166 17.89 9.70 7.66
N ASN A 167 19.08 10.24 7.95
CA ASN A 167 20.22 10.25 7.03
C ASN A 167 20.52 8.85 6.49
N ILE A 168 20.09 7.80 7.20
CA ILE A 168 20.16 6.40 6.80
C ILE A 168 19.21 6.09 5.63
N VAL A 169 17.95 6.54 5.64
CA VAL A 169 17.02 6.33 4.52
C VAL A 169 17.43 7.20 3.32
N TYR A 170 17.89 8.43 3.55
CA TYR A 170 18.44 9.27 2.48
C TYR A 170 19.69 8.63 1.84
N ASP A 171 20.67 8.22 2.64
CA ASP A 171 21.86 7.52 2.15
C ASP A 171 21.51 6.17 1.50
N LEU A 172 20.57 5.39 2.04
CA LEU A 172 20.21 4.10 1.45
C LEU A 172 19.43 4.24 0.13
N ILE A 173 18.57 5.26 0.01
CA ILE A 173 17.80 5.55 -1.22
C ILE A 173 18.69 6.17 -2.30
N PHE A 174 19.71 6.95 -1.94
CA PHE A 174 20.43 7.78 -2.91
C PHE A 174 21.92 7.45 -3.08
N LYS A 175 22.58 6.76 -2.14
CA LYS A 175 24.03 6.45 -2.17
C LYS A 175 24.35 5.15 -2.93
N ASN A 176 23.38 4.23 -3.07
CA ASN A 176 23.53 3.00 -3.87
C ASN A 176 23.41 3.22 -5.40
N PHE A 177 23.35 4.47 -5.86
CA PHE A 177 23.06 4.83 -7.26
C PHE A 177 24.14 5.70 -7.93
N TYR A 178 25.26 5.92 -7.25
CA TYR A 178 26.49 6.52 -7.79
C TYR A 178 27.60 5.49 -7.87
#